data_AF-M8AP75-F1
#
_entry.id   AF-M8AP75-F1
#
_cell.length_a   1.000
_cell.length_b   1.000
_cell.length_c   1.000
_cell.angle_alpha   90.00
_cell.angle_beta   90.00
_cell.angle_gamma   90.00
#
_symmetry.space_group_name_H-M   'P 1'
#
loop_
_entity.id
_entity.type
_entity.pdbx_description
1 polymer ?
#
loop_
_entity_poly.entity_id
_entity_poly.type
_entity_poly.pdbx_seq_one_letter_code
_entity_poly.pdbx_strand_id
1 'polypeptide(L)'
;MAATHRKTRTVPRDLNPVWNEPLVFNFPWPEYGGIHPVAGEELEVTIFHDVRVAPTRRNNFLGRVRRDARQFVRKGEETLNYFPLEKQSYFSWVRGDIGLTVHYLDEPFAPEPEPPAAHAGTAQS
;
A
#
# COMPACT_ATOMS: atom_id res chain seq x y z
N MET A 1 -12.60 1.46 -15.13
CA MET A 1 -12.78 1.40 -13.66
C MET A 1 -11.44 1.08 -13.04
N ALA A 2 -10.78 2.04 -12.39
CA ALA A 2 -9.55 1.77 -11.66
C ALA A 2 -9.89 0.87 -10.46
N ALA A 3 -9.11 -0.19 -10.25
CA ALA A 3 -9.28 -1.02 -9.08
C ALA A 3 -8.78 -0.25 -7.85
N THR A 4 -9.72 0.21 -7.03
CA THR A 4 -9.47 1.06 -5.85
C THR A 4 -8.95 0.29 -4.64
N HIS A 5 -9.07 -1.04 -4.65
CA HIS A 5 -8.61 -1.90 -3.56
C HIS A 5 -7.42 -2.76 -3.99
N ARG A 6 -6.45 -2.89 -3.09
CA ARG A 6 -5.25 -3.73 -3.22
C ARG A 6 -5.04 -4.47 -1.90
N LYS A 7 -4.39 -5.63 -1.95
CA LYS A 7 -4.07 -6.46 -0.78
C LYS A 7 -2.62 -6.88 -0.88
N THR A 8 -1.90 -6.83 0.24
CA THR A 8 -0.55 -7.37 0.35
C THR A 8 -0.54 -8.89 0.51
N ARG A 9 0.64 -9.50 0.43
CA ARG A 9 0.84 -10.89 0.82
C ARG A 9 0.46 -11.14 2.29
N THR A 10 -0.07 -12.33 2.56
CA THR A 10 -0.34 -12.78 3.93
C THR A 10 0.96 -13.21 4.61
N VAL A 11 1.27 -12.63 5.79
CA VAL A 11 2.37 -13.07 6.64
C VAL A 11 1.82 -13.98 7.74
N PRO A 12 2.13 -15.29 7.73
CA PRO A 12 1.55 -16.23 8.68
C PRO A 12 2.22 -16.12 10.05
N ARG A 13 1.39 -16.10 11.12
CA ARG A 13 1.81 -16.28 12.52
C ARG A 13 2.85 -15.27 13.03
N ASP A 14 2.79 -14.04 12.54
CA ASP A 14 3.63 -12.94 13.01
C ASP A 14 2.77 -11.83 13.63
N LEU A 15 3.20 -11.32 14.78
CA LEU A 15 2.56 -10.19 15.48
C LEU A 15 3.09 -8.83 15.00
N ASN A 16 4.28 -8.80 14.41
CA ASN A 16 4.91 -7.59 13.84
C ASN A 16 5.24 -7.84 12.36
N PRO A 17 4.23 -8.12 11.51
CA PRO A 17 4.47 -8.45 10.12
C PRO A 17 5.13 -7.28 9.38
N VAL A 18 6.16 -7.60 8.58
CA VAL A 18 6.84 -6.66 7.69
C VAL A 18 6.53 -7.03 6.25
N TRP A 19 5.72 -6.21 5.58
CA TRP A 19 5.34 -6.45 4.18
C TRP A 19 6.39 -5.93 3.20
N ASN A 20 6.82 -4.67 3.36
CA ASN A 20 7.70 -3.95 2.43
C ASN A 20 7.26 -4.09 0.96
N GLU A 21 5.95 -4.12 0.74
CA GLU A 21 5.33 -4.33 -0.57
C GLU A 21 4.69 -3.01 -1.05
N PRO A 22 5.13 -2.45 -2.18
CA PRO A 22 4.53 -1.23 -2.71
C PRO A 22 3.17 -1.54 -3.35
N LEU A 23 2.14 -0.79 -2.95
CA LEU A 23 0.81 -0.85 -3.57
C LEU A 23 0.62 0.39 -4.45
N VAL A 24 0.47 0.17 -5.76
CA VAL A 24 0.32 1.24 -6.74
C VAL A 24 -1.13 1.39 -7.17
N PHE A 25 -1.60 2.64 -7.14
CA PHE A 25 -2.94 3.05 -7.55
C PHE A 25 -2.82 4.10 -8.65
N ASN A 26 -3.48 3.85 -9.78
CA ASN A 26 -3.49 4.77 -10.92
C ASN A 26 -4.78 5.56 -10.90
N PHE A 27 -4.66 6.88 -10.82
CA PHE A 27 -5.79 7.79 -10.88
C PHE A 27 -5.73 8.57 -12.21
N PRO A 28 -6.85 8.65 -12.95
CA PRO A 28 -6.90 9.48 -14.15
C PRO A 28 -6.73 10.95 -13.75
N TRP A 29 -5.88 11.68 -14.47
CA TRP A 29 -5.75 13.12 -14.27
C TRP A 29 -7.09 13.80 -14.61
N PRO A 30 -7.58 14.75 -13.79
CA PRO A 30 -8.83 15.43 -14.11
C PRO A 30 -8.65 16.28 -15.37
N GLU A 31 -9.53 16.09 -16.35
CA GLU A 31 -9.52 16.80 -17.65
C GLU A 31 -9.61 18.33 -17.51
N TYR A 32 -10.12 18.83 -16.38
CA TYR A 32 -10.28 20.25 -16.09
C TYR A 32 -9.40 20.61 -14.90
N GLY A 33 -8.24 21.20 -15.22
CA GLY A 33 -7.13 21.43 -14.32
C GLY A 33 -7.47 22.20 -13.04
N GLY A 34 -6.85 21.76 -11.94
CA GLY A 34 -6.75 22.55 -10.70
C GLY A 34 -6.71 21.71 -9.43
N ILE A 35 -7.17 20.46 -9.46
CA ILE A 35 -7.27 19.62 -8.27
C ILE A 35 -6.47 18.33 -8.49
N HIS A 36 -5.57 18.00 -7.56
CA HIS A 36 -4.85 16.73 -7.60
C HIS A 36 -5.89 15.59 -7.58
N PRO A 37 -5.79 14.55 -8.44
CA PRO A 37 -6.86 13.56 -8.66
C PRO A 37 -7.32 12.79 -7.40
N VAL A 38 -6.51 12.78 -6.34
CA VAL A 38 -6.86 12.19 -5.03
C VAL A 38 -7.21 13.22 -3.96
N ALA A 39 -7.28 14.51 -4.28
CA ALA A 39 -7.64 15.52 -3.29
C ALA A 39 -9.10 15.34 -2.82
N GLY A 40 -9.27 14.97 -1.55
CA GLY A 40 -10.57 14.65 -0.97
C GLY A 40 -10.87 13.15 -0.90
N GLU A 41 -9.99 12.31 -1.46
CA GLU A 41 -10.03 10.86 -1.26
C GLU A 41 -9.27 10.47 0.02
N GLU A 42 -9.70 9.36 0.63
CA GLU A 42 -9.05 8.79 1.81
C GLU A 42 -8.35 7.48 1.45
N LEU A 43 -7.10 7.34 1.91
CA LEU A 43 -6.45 6.04 2.00
C LEU A 43 -6.98 5.31 3.22
N GLU A 44 -7.77 4.27 2.98
CA GLU A 44 -8.18 3.31 4.01
C GLU A 44 -7.29 2.07 3.96
N VAL A 45 -6.53 1.83 5.02
CA VAL A 45 -5.79 0.58 5.21
C VAL A 45 -6.46 -0.22 6.30
N THR A 46 -6.95 -1.42 5.95
CA THR A 46 -7.57 -2.32 6.90
C THR A 46 -6.77 -3.62 7.01
N ILE A 47 -6.44 -4.00 8.24
CA ILE A 47 -5.71 -5.22 8.55
C ILE A 47 -6.68 -6.32 8.91
N PHE A 48 -6.51 -7.47 8.27
CA PHE A 48 -7.30 -8.66 8.52
C PHE A 48 -6.44 -9.89 8.77
N HIS A 49 -6.96 -10.75 9.63
CA HIS A 49 -6.52 -12.12 9.78
C HIS A 49 -7.03 -12.96 8.60
N ASP A 50 -6.13 -13.65 7.92
CA ASP A 50 -6.48 -14.51 6.79
C ASP A 50 -6.95 -15.88 7.26
N VAL A 51 -8.27 -16.09 7.28
CA VAL A 51 -8.91 -17.34 7.69
C VAL A 51 -8.52 -18.54 6.84
N ARG A 52 -8.03 -18.33 5.60
CA ARG A 52 -7.61 -19.42 4.72
C ARG A 52 -6.26 -20.00 5.16
N VAL A 53 -5.41 -19.17 5.76
CA VAL A 53 -4.08 -19.57 6.23
C VAL A 53 -4.14 -20.11 7.66
N ALA A 54 -4.98 -19.51 8.51
CA ALA A 54 -5.21 -19.98 9.86
C ALA A 54 -6.71 -19.86 10.19
N PRO A 55 -7.49 -20.93 10.08
CA PRO A 55 -8.92 -20.89 10.40
C PRO A 55 -9.16 -20.43 11.83
N THR A 56 -10.03 -19.44 12.02
CA THR A 56 -10.43 -18.95 13.34
C THR A 56 -11.93 -18.66 13.36
N ARG A 57 -12.55 -18.81 14.53
CA ARG A 57 -13.94 -18.41 14.78
C ARG A 57 -14.04 -16.98 15.33
N ARG A 58 -12.90 -16.33 15.58
CA ARG A 58 -12.84 -14.95 16.09
C ARG A 58 -13.03 -13.95 14.95
N ASN A 59 -13.30 -12.70 15.31
CA ASN A 59 -13.34 -11.61 14.34
C ASN A 59 -12.00 -11.51 13.59
N ASN A 60 -12.07 -11.37 12.27
CA ASN A 60 -10.90 -11.30 11.41
C ASN A 60 -10.31 -9.89 11.34
N PHE A 61 -11.06 -8.87 11.73
CA PHE A 61 -10.60 -7.49 11.72
C PHE A 61 -9.58 -7.24 12.83
N LEU A 62 -8.37 -6.81 12.45
CA LEU A 62 -7.28 -6.52 13.38
C LEU A 62 -7.05 -5.03 13.60
N GLY A 63 -7.62 -4.17 12.75
CA GLY A 63 -7.49 -2.71 12.88
C GLY A 63 -7.64 -2.01 11.55
N ARG A 64 -7.85 -0.69 11.59
CA ARG A 64 -7.93 0.17 10.41
C ARG A 64 -7.23 1.49 10.64
N VAL A 65 -6.72 2.11 9.58
CA VAL A 65 -6.31 3.50 9.58
C VAL A 65 -6.88 4.20 8.36
N ARG A 66 -7.35 5.44 8.54
CA ARG A 66 -7.83 6.33 7.47
C ARG A 66 -7.01 7.59 7.41
N ARG A 67 -6.55 7.94 6.21
CA ARG A 67 -5.65 9.08 6.01
C ARG A 67 -6.07 9.84 4.76
N ASP A 68 -6.36 11.12 4.91
CA ASP A 68 -6.65 12.02 3.78
C ASP A 68 -5.46 11.99 2.81
N ALA A 69 -5.70 11.95 1.51
CA ALA A 69 -4.62 11.92 0.53
C ALA A 69 -3.90 13.27 0.34
N ARG A 70 -4.42 14.37 0.88
CA ARG A 70 -3.82 15.72 0.83
C ARG A 70 -2.52 15.86 1.63
N GLN A 71 -2.29 14.99 2.59
CA GLN A 71 -1.03 14.93 3.37
C GLN A 71 0.04 14.08 2.68
N PHE A 72 -0.27 13.43 1.55
CA PHE A 72 0.73 12.67 0.83
C PHE A 72 1.69 13.61 0.11
N VAL A 73 2.95 13.22 0.11
CA VAL A 73 4.05 13.99 -0.44
C VAL A 73 4.50 13.37 -1.76
N ARG A 74 5.31 14.12 -2.50
CA ARG A 74 5.89 13.63 -3.75
C ARG A 74 6.94 12.56 -3.45
N LYS A 75 7.12 11.61 -4.37
CA LYS A 75 8.21 10.62 -4.26
C LYS A 75 9.57 11.32 -4.10
N GLY A 76 10.34 10.90 -3.10
CA GLY A 76 11.60 11.49 -2.64
C GLY A 76 11.49 12.26 -1.32
N GLU A 77 10.28 12.67 -0.91
CA GLU A 77 10.03 13.43 0.33
C GLU A 77 9.30 12.59 1.39
N GLU A 78 8.93 11.35 1.06
CA GLU A 78 8.19 10.48 1.97
C GLU A 78 9.02 10.02 3.16
N THR A 79 8.34 9.90 4.29
CA THR A 79 8.90 9.37 5.52
C THR A 79 8.03 8.20 6.00
N LEU A 80 8.68 7.23 6.65
CA LEU A 80 7.97 6.16 7.35
C LEU A 80 7.23 6.76 8.55
N ASN A 81 5.90 6.75 8.47
CA ASN A 81 5.04 7.24 9.54
C ASN A 81 4.32 6.07 10.21
N TYR A 82 4.30 6.05 11.52
CA TYR A 82 3.56 5.07 12.30
C TYR A 82 2.20 5.63 12.70
N PHE A 83 1.16 4.86 12.39
CA PHE A 83 -0.21 5.24 12.68
C PHE A 83 -0.88 4.21 13.61
N PRO A 84 -1.49 4.66 14.71
CA PRO A 84 -2.21 3.75 15.60
C PRO A 84 -3.44 3.18 14.91
N LEU A 85 -3.71 1.89 15.15
CA LEU A 85 -4.85 1.21 14.58
C LEU A 85 -6.15 1.57 15.30
N GLU A 86 -7.12 2.00 14.51
CA GLU A 86 -8.45 2.35 14.97
C GLU A 86 -9.38 1.13 15.00
N LYS A 87 -10.31 1.16 15.94
CA LYS A 87 -11.35 0.15 16.13
C LYS A 87 -12.51 0.41 15.20
N GLN A 88 -13.02 -0.63 14.55
CA GLN A 88 -14.27 -0.55 13.78
C GLN A 88 -15.51 -0.63 14.68
N SER A 89 -15.39 -1.22 15.88
CA SER A 89 -16.49 -1.38 16.83
C SER A 89 -15.99 -1.35 18.29
N TYR A 90 -16.82 -0.88 19.22
CA TYR A 90 -16.54 -0.83 20.66
C TYR A 90 -16.21 -2.20 21.28
N PHE A 91 -16.64 -3.29 20.64
CA PHE A 91 -16.34 -4.67 21.07
C PHE A 91 -15.03 -5.23 20.50
N SER A 92 -14.32 -4.49 19.66
CA SER A 92 -13.05 -4.94 19.07
C SER A 92 -11.85 -4.56 19.92
N TRP A 93 -11.01 -5.55 20.23
CA TRP A 93 -9.76 -5.34 20.96
C TRP A 93 -8.61 -5.09 19.98
N VAL A 94 -8.65 -3.94 19.30
CA VAL A 94 -7.56 -3.49 18.44
C VAL A 94 -6.47 -2.84 19.29
N ARG A 95 -5.23 -3.28 19.07
CA ARG A 95 -4.01 -2.71 19.64
C ARG A 95 -2.89 -2.89 18.61
N GLY A 96 -2.04 -1.88 18.48
CA GLY A 96 -0.89 -1.88 17.58
C GLY A 96 -0.91 -0.68 16.65
N ASP A 97 0.21 -0.51 15.96
CA ASP A 97 0.46 0.56 15.02
C ASP A 97 0.84 -0.05 13.67
N ILE A 98 0.62 0.70 12.58
CA ILE A 98 1.07 0.33 11.25
C ILE A 98 2.02 1.40 10.71
N GLY A 99 3.21 0.96 10.28
CA GLY A 99 4.16 1.81 9.58
C GLY A 99 3.78 1.90 8.10
N LEU A 100 3.57 3.12 7.61
CA LEU A 100 3.25 3.39 6.21
C LEU A 100 4.17 4.47 5.65
N THR A 101 4.60 4.25 4.43
CA THR A 101 5.30 5.23 3.59
C THR A 101 4.42 5.48 2.38
N VAL A 102 3.92 6.70 2.22
CA VAL A 102 2.96 7.04 1.15
C VAL A 102 3.48 8.22 0.35
N HIS A 103 3.48 8.08 -0.97
CA HIS A 103 3.86 9.13 -1.90
C HIS A 103 3.04 9.07 -3.18
N TYR A 104 2.97 10.19 -3.90
CA TYR A 104 2.44 10.25 -5.25
C TYR A 104 3.55 10.46 -6.29
N LEU A 105 3.22 10.13 -7.54
CA LEU A 105 4.04 10.30 -8.72
C LEU A 105 3.29 11.21 -9.72
N ASP A 106 3.91 12.32 -10.11
CA ASP A 106 3.36 13.22 -11.14
C ASP A 106 3.49 12.64 -12.55
N GLU A 107 4.47 11.76 -12.75
CA GLU A 107 4.86 11.20 -14.05
C GLU A 107 4.42 9.73 -14.14
N PRO A 108 3.89 9.27 -15.28
CA PRO A 108 3.52 7.87 -15.45
C PRO A 108 4.73 6.99 -15.17
N PHE A 109 4.56 5.99 -14.31
CA PHE A 109 5.61 5.02 -13.95
C PHE A 109 6.20 4.42 -15.23
N ALA A 110 7.36 4.93 -15.66
CA ALA A 110 8.15 4.28 -16.70
C ALA A 110 8.67 2.98 -16.08
N PRO A 111 8.32 1.80 -16.62
CA PRO A 111 8.92 0.56 -16.15
C PRO A 111 10.43 0.70 -16.31
N GLU A 112 11.16 0.41 -15.23
CA GLU A 112 12.62 0.46 -15.22
C GLU A 112 13.14 -0.36 -16.41
N PRO A 113 14.04 0.19 -17.25
CA PRO A 113 14.54 -0.54 -18.41
C PRO A 113 15.18 -1.82 -17.90
N GLU A 114 14.69 -2.97 -18.38
CA GLU A 114 15.26 -4.27 -18.03
C GLU A 114 16.77 -4.20 -18.21
N PRO A 115 17.57 -4.62 -17.20
CA PRO A 115 19.02 -4.58 -17.32
C PRO A 115 19.38 -5.35 -18.60
N PRO A 116 20.20 -4.76 -19.49
CA PRO A 116 20.47 -5.33 -20.79
C PRO A 116 20.94 -6.77 -20.58
N ALA A 117 20.16 -7.72 -21.11
CA ALA A 117 20.50 -9.12 -21.10
C ALA A 117 21.94 -9.20 -21.59
N ALA A 118 22.82 -9.66 -20.69
CA ALA A 118 24.21 -9.89 -21.00
C ALA A 118 24.24 -10.83 -22.20
N HIS A 119 24.44 -10.28 -23.40
CA HIS A 119 24.84 -11.05 -24.55
C HIS A 119 26.25 -11.53 -24.23
N ALA A 120 26.28 -12.70 -23.59
CA ALA A 120 27.46 -13.49 -23.34
C ALA A 120 28.24 -13.57 -24.66
N GLY A 121 29.48 -13.10 -24.62
CA GLY A 121 30.40 -13.26 -25.72
C GLY A 121 30.52 -14.73 -26.09
N THR A 122 30.34 -15.03 -27.37
CA THR A 122 30.92 -16.22 -27.97
C THR A 122 31.99 -15.73 -28.90
N ALA A 123 33.20 -15.59 -28.35
CA ALA A 123 34.40 -15.82 -29.12
C ALA A 123 34.53 -17.33 -29.39
N GLN A 124 35.28 -17.67 -30.45
CA GLN A 124 35.66 -19.01 -30.94
C GLN A 124 34.66 -19.61 -31.95
N SER A 125 35.05 -20.06 -33.14
CA SER A 125 36.36 -20.45 -33.69
C SER A 125 36.41 -20.22 -35.21
#